data_AF-A0A7W7QX93-F1
#
_entry.id   AF-A0A7W7QX93-F1
#
_cell.length_a   1.000
_cell.length_b   1.000
_cell.length_c   1.000
_cell.angle_alpha   90.00
_cell.angle_beta   90.00
_cell.angle_gamma   90.00
#
_symmetry.space_group_name_H-M   'P 1'
#
loop_
_entity.id
_entity.type
_entity.pdbx_description
1 polymer ?
#
loop_
_entity_poly.entity_id
_entity_poly.type
_entity_poly.pdbx_seq_one_letter_code
_entity_poly.pdbx_strand_id
1 'polypeptide(L)'
;MPEDPRSTDAPPQAEAAAEAEAVPPEPGRARRKPRKPRPFWQELPILVGIALVLALVIKTFFLQAFSIPSPSMQNTLQPGDRILVDKLTPWFGAEPGRGEVVVFHDPGGWLEGPNKKQNVVQEALSFIGLMPSGDEKDLVKRVIAVGGDTVECRGTGPVLVNGKALDDNYIYPGNTPCSSDHPFGPIKVPKGRLWMMGDHRQDSADSRYHQDIDGGTVSVNQVVGRAIVVAWPVNRWATLPIPGTFQQNFASTAAGVAPPALAVAGVLPIAWRRRRRGARG
;
A
#
# COMPACT_ATOMS: atom_id res chain seq x y z
N MET A 1 83.78 -27.89 -55.77
CA MET A 1 84.60 -27.11 -56.73
C MET A 1 83.96 -27.24 -58.10
N PRO A 2 83.91 -26.22 -58.97
CA PRO A 2 84.19 -24.77 -58.84
C PRO A 2 82.89 -23.93 -58.94
N GLU A 3 82.72 -22.78 -58.27
CA GLU A 3 83.16 -21.38 -58.54
C GLU A 3 82.44 -20.65 -59.70
N ASP A 4 81.52 -19.73 -59.30
CA ASP A 4 81.34 -18.29 -59.69
C ASP A 4 81.25 -17.93 -61.21
N PRO A 5 81.09 -16.68 -61.71
CA PRO A 5 80.82 -15.37 -61.08
C PRO A 5 79.96 -14.34 -61.86
N ARG A 6 79.68 -13.19 -61.20
CA ARG A 6 79.66 -11.79 -61.73
C ARG A 6 78.58 -11.43 -62.77
N SER A 7 78.15 -10.19 -63.00
CA SER A 7 78.15 -8.87 -62.33
C SER A 7 77.40 -7.94 -63.31
N THR A 8 77.01 -6.74 -62.82
CA THR A 8 76.83 -5.48 -63.59
C THR A 8 75.72 -5.38 -64.63
N ASP A 9 74.72 -4.52 -64.40
CA ASP A 9 74.73 -3.18 -65.00
C ASP A 9 73.63 -2.24 -64.46
N ALA A 10 73.95 -0.95 -64.46
CA ALA A 10 73.17 0.19 -63.98
C ALA A 10 72.39 0.87 -65.16
N PRO A 11 71.50 1.86 -64.90
CA PRO A 11 70.26 2.14 -65.65
C PRO A 11 70.41 3.18 -66.78
N PRO A 12 69.32 3.53 -67.52
CA PRO A 12 68.72 4.85 -67.28
C PRO A 12 67.20 5.02 -67.53
N GLN A 13 66.58 5.75 -66.60
CA GLN A 13 65.72 6.97 -66.73
C GLN A 13 64.58 7.08 -67.78
N ALA A 14 63.36 7.19 -67.20
CA ALA A 14 62.47 8.38 -67.24
C ALA A 14 61.28 8.45 -68.23
N GLU A 15 60.17 8.97 -67.65
CA GLU A 15 58.95 9.57 -68.24
C GLU A 15 57.90 8.60 -68.82
N ALA A 16 56.58 8.72 -68.60
CA ALA A 16 55.68 9.59 -67.83
C ALA A 16 54.29 8.89 -67.87
N ALA A 17 53.56 8.71 -66.76
CA ALA A 17 52.48 9.57 -66.25
C ALA A 17 51.09 8.88 -66.29
N ALA A 18 50.25 9.23 -65.31
CA ALA A 18 48.81 8.95 -65.12
C ALA A 18 48.43 7.50 -64.72
N GLU A 19 47.60 7.20 -63.73
CA GLU A 19 46.76 7.96 -62.79
C GLU A 19 46.45 6.98 -61.64
N ALA A 20 46.69 7.37 -60.40
CA ALA A 20 46.18 6.64 -59.24
C ALA A 20 45.57 7.66 -58.29
N GLU A 21 44.24 7.68 -58.25
CA GLU A 21 43.46 8.47 -57.31
C GLU A 21 43.94 8.23 -55.87
N ALA A 22 44.33 9.31 -55.22
CA ALA A 22 44.68 9.32 -53.80
C ALA A 22 43.39 9.21 -52.97
N VAL A 23 43.18 8.06 -52.34
CA VAL A 23 42.21 7.90 -51.24
C VAL A 23 42.68 8.77 -50.06
N PRO A 24 41.88 9.72 -49.57
CA PRO A 24 42.28 10.53 -48.42
C PRO A 24 42.39 9.65 -47.16
N PRO A 25 43.37 9.87 -46.28
CA PRO A 25 43.48 9.10 -45.05
C PRO A 25 42.28 9.40 -44.14
N GLU A 26 41.50 8.36 -43.82
CA GLU A 26 40.45 8.40 -42.80
C GLU A 26 40.98 9.06 -41.51
N PRO A 27 40.31 10.09 -40.96
CA PRO A 27 40.76 10.75 -39.75
C PRO A 27 40.73 9.74 -38.60
N GLY A 28 41.90 9.60 -37.98
CA GLY A 28 42.24 8.55 -37.03
C GLY A 28 41.10 8.14 -36.10
N ARG A 29 40.83 6.83 -36.07
CA ARG A 29 40.28 6.17 -34.89
C ARG A 29 41.17 6.55 -33.71
N ALA A 30 40.76 7.56 -32.96
CA ALA A 30 41.39 7.91 -31.70
C ALA A 30 41.38 6.64 -30.85
N ARG A 31 42.55 6.02 -30.67
CA ARG A 31 42.75 4.96 -29.70
C ARG A 31 42.26 5.52 -28.37
N ARG A 32 41.07 5.11 -27.94
CA ARG A 32 40.56 5.39 -26.60
C ARG A 32 41.63 4.87 -25.64
N LYS A 33 42.36 5.79 -25.00
CA LYS A 33 43.35 5.44 -23.98
C LYS A 33 42.68 4.51 -22.98
N PRO A 34 43.27 3.35 -22.63
CA PRO A 34 42.69 2.48 -21.64
C PRO A 34 42.58 3.28 -20.34
N ARG A 35 41.36 3.43 -19.83
CA ARG A 35 41.12 4.12 -18.56
C ARG A 35 41.86 3.33 -17.48
N LYS A 36 42.80 3.98 -16.77
CA LYS A 36 43.49 3.37 -15.64
C LYS A 36 42.43 2.86 -14.66
N PRO A 37 42.49 1.59 -14.21
CA PRO A 37 41.58 1.09 -13.19
C PRO A 37 41.75 1.97 -11.94
N ARG A 38 40.63 2.47 -11.38
CA ARG A 38 40.71 3.28 -10.16
C ARG A 38 41.24 2.37 -9.05
N PRO A 39 42.10 2.88 -8.15
CA PRO A 39 42.63 2.07 -7.07
C PRO A 39 41.48 1.59 -6.18
N PHE A 40 41.50 0.32 -5.82
CA PHE A 40 40.47 -0.36 -5.01
C PHE A 40 40.05 0.42 -3.76
N TRP A 41 41.00 1.09 -3.10
CA TRP A 41 40.77 1.94 -1.92
C TRP A 41 40.00 3.24 -2.19
N GLN A 42 39.87 3.67 -3.45
CA GLN A 42 38.98 4.77 -3.86
C GLN A 42 37.59 4.28 -4.26
N GLU A 43 37.46 3.04 -4.76
CA GLU A 43 36.15 2.47 -5.10
C GLU A 43 35.41 1.96 -3.87
N LEU A 44 36.13 1.43 -2.85
CA LEU A 44 35.53 0.93 -1.61
C LEU A 44 34.71 2.01 -0.86
N PRO A 45 35.21 3.24 -0.60
CA PRO A 45 34.44 4.27 0.08
C PRO A 45 33.25 4.79 -0.74
N ILE A 46 33.38 4.82 -2.08
CA ILE A 46 32.28 5.20 -2.98
C ILE A 46 31.18 4.14 -2.93
N LEU A 47 31.54 2.86 -2.99
CA LEU A 47 30.60 1.75 -2.92
C LEU A 47 29.89 1.71 -1.55
N VAL A 48 30.66 1.89 -0.47
CA VAL A 48 30.12 2.00 0.89
C VAL A 48 29.21 3.22 1.01
N GLY A 49 29.60 4.38 0.45
CA GLY A 49 28.77 5.58 0.43
C GLY A 49 27.45 5.38 -0.32
N ILE A 50 27.49 4.75 -1.50
CA ILE A 50 26.28 4.40 -2.26
C ILE A 50 25.42 3.42 -1.47
N ALA A 51 26.01 2.39 -0.86
CA ALA A 51 25.27 1.44 -0.03
C ALA A 51 24.62 2.11 1.18
N LEU A 52 25.30 3.05 1.84
CA LEU A 52 24.76 3.84 2.95
C LEU A 52 23.62 4.76 2.50
N VAL A 53 23.77 5.42 1.34
CA VAL A 53 22.71 6.27 0.76
C VAL A 53 21.50 5.41 0.37
N LEU A 54 21.71 4.27 -0.30
CA LEU A 54 20.64 3.34 -0.65
C LEU A 54 19.96 2.80 0.61
N ALA A 55 20.71 2.41 1.63
CA ALA A 55 20.16 1.96 2.90
C ALA A 55 19.37 3.06 3.61
N LEU A 56 19.83 4.32 3.55
CA LEU A 56 19.11 5.47 4.06
C LEU A 56 17.80 5.66 3.31
N VAL A 57 17.84 5.72 1.97
CA VAL A 57 16.66 5.87 1.09
C VAL A 57 15.65 4.75 1.32
N ILE A 58 16.10 3.49 1.38
CA ILE A 58 15.24 2.34 1.64
C ILE A 58 14.61 2.45 3.03
N LYS A 59 15.38 2.80 4.06
CA LYS A 59 14.85 2.96 5.42
C LYS A 59 13.94 4.16 5.59
N THR A 60 14.24 5.28 4.93
CA THR A 60 13.44 6.51 5.05
C THR A 60 12.12 6.39 4.32
N PHE A 61 12.08 5.67 3.19
CA PHE A 61 10.91 5.69 2.31
C PHE A 61 10.15 4.37 2.19
N PHE A 62 10.73 3.21 2.52
CA PHE A 62 10.12 1.94 2.14
C PHE A 62 9.63 1.09 3.31
N LEU A 63 10.40 0.90 4.38
CA LEU A 63 10.06 -0.06 5.43
C LEU A 63 10.44 0.44 6.83
N GLN A 64 9.46 0.60 7.71
CA GLN A 64 9.70 0.80 9.15
C GLN A 64 9.28 -0.43 9.94
N ALA A 65 10.11 -0.82 10.91
CA ALA A 65 9.78 -1.88 11.86
C ALA A 65 9.07 -1.29 13.10
N PHE A 66 7.95 -1.89 13.50
CA PHE A 66 7.25 -1.55 14.74
C PHE A 66 7.18 -2.74 15.68
N SER A 67 7.37 -2.53 16.97
CA SER A 67 7.17 -3.56 17.99
C SER A 67 5.72 -3.52 18.48
N ILE A 68 5.10 -4.68 18.69
CA ILE A 68 3.73 -4.81 19.19
C ILE A 68 3.76 -5.02 20.71
N PRO A 69 3.36 -4.03 21.53
CA PRO A 69 3.37 -4.17 22.98
C PRO A 69 2.05 -4.71 23.55
N SER A 70 0.96 -4.65 22.77
CA SER A 70 -0.41 -4.87 23.28
C SER A 70 -1.08 -6.14 22.73
N PRO A 71 -2.04 -6.72 23.47
CA PRO A 71 -2.81 -7.90 23.06
C PRO A 71 -3.99 -7.61 22.12
N SER A 72 -4.32 -6.33 21.85
CA SER A 72 -5.54 -5.94 21.10
C SER A 72 -5.67 -6.51 19.68
N MET A 73 -4.57 -7.01 19.10
CA MET A 73 -4.52 -7.63 17.78
C MET A 73 -4.21 -9.13 17.83
N GLN A 74 -4.29 -9.78 19.00
CA GLN A 74 -4.05 -11.23 19.13
C GLN A 74 -4.88 -12.05 18.16
N ASN A 75 -4.39 -13.25 17.83
CA ASN A 75 -4.72 -14.07 16.65
C ASN A 75 -3.98 -13.61 15.38
N THR A 76 -3.86 -12.30 15.15
CA THR A 76 -3.12 -11.74 14.01
C THR A 76 -1.71 -11.31 14.41
N LEU A 77 -1.58 -10.53 15.49
CA LEU A 77 -0.33 -10.01 16.04
C LEU A 77 -0.27 -10.32 17.54
N GLN A 78 0.84 -10.86 18.01
CA GLN A 78 1.04 -11.13 19.43
C GLN A 78 1.93 -10.07 20.07
N PRO A 79 1.81 -9.83 21.38
CA PRO A 79 2.81 -9.07 22.13
C PRO A 79 4.22 -9.60 21.88
N GLY A 80 5.15 -8.70 21.56
CA GLY A 80 6.54 -9.02 21.21
C GLY A 80 6.83 -9.16 19.72
N ASP A 81 5.81 -9.16 18.86
CA ASP A 81 6.01 -9.14 17.40
C ASP A 81 6.72 -7.89 16.93
N ARG A 82 7.53 -8.02 15.87
CA ARG A 82 8.00 -6.89 15.07
C ARG A 82 7.42 -6.97 13.68
N ILE A 83 6.62 -5.98 13.32
CA ILE A 83 5.98 -5.89 12.01
C ILE A 83 6.74 -4.94 11.09
N LEU A 84 6.73 -5.23 9.80
CA LEU A 84 7.18 -4.31 8.76
C LEU A 84 5.98 -3.55 8.20
N VAL A 85 6.13 -2.24 8.15
CA VAL A 85 5.12 -1.30 7.68
C VAL A 85 5.58 -0.68 6.37
N ASP A 86 4.74 -0.83 5.35
CA ASP A 86 4.89 -0.17 4.07
C ASP A 86 4.38 1.28 4.18
N LYS A 87 5.31 2.21 3.98
CA LYS A 87 5.06 3.66 4.00
C LYS A 87 4.89 4.26 2.61
N LEU A 88 5.02 3.46 1.55
CA LEU A 88 4.89 3.95 0.17
C LEU A 88 3.43 4.28 -0.16
N THR A 89 2.48 3.52 0.40
CA THR A 89 1.05 3.64 0.09
C THR A 89 0.52 5.07 0.29
N PRO A 90 0.71 5.73 1.46
CA PRO A 90 0.23 7.10 1.65
C PRO A 90 0.97 8.13 0.78
N TRP A 91 2.24 7.91 0.47
CA TRP A 91 3.07 8.82 -0.33
C TRP A 91 2.66 8.91 -1.80
N PHE A 92 2.09 7.84 -2.35
CA PHE A 92 1.52 7.82 -3.70
C PHE A 92 0.00 8.10 -3.72
N GLY A 93 -0.57 8.54 -2.59
CA GLY A 93 -1.99 8.87 -2.47
C GLY A 93 -2.91 7.66 -2.40
N ALA A 94 -2.38 6.46 -2.15
CA ALA A 94 -3.20 5.29 -1.89
C ALA A 94 -3.68 5.33 -0.43
N GLU A 95 -5.00 5.37 -0.25
CA GLU A 95 -5.63 5.34 1.05
C GLU A 95 -5.75 3.89 1.57
N PRO A 96 -5.72 3.69 2.90
CA PRO A 96 -5.94 2.38 3.49
C PRO A 96 -7.26 1.73 3.07
N GLY A 97 -7.18 0.47 2.67
CA GLY A 97 -8.33 -0.33 2.26
C GLY A 97 -8.99 -1.07 3.42
N ARG A 98 -10.21 -1.56 3.19
CA ARG A 98 -10.90 -2.44 4.13
C ARG A 98 -10.11 -3.72 4.36
N GLY A 99 -10.08 -4.16 5.60
CA GLY A 99 -9.40 -5.36 6.07
C GLY A 99 -7.89 -5.22 6.19
N GLU A 100 -7.29 -4.09 5.83
CA GLU A 100 -5.86 -3.86 6.04
C GLU A 100 -5.56 -3.63 7.52
N VAL A 101 -4.38 -4.09 7.96
CA VAL A 101 -3.85 -3.76 9.28
C VAL A 101 -2.95 -2.55 9.12
N VAL A 102 -3.22 -1.49 9.86
CA VAL A 102 -2.52 -0.21 9.73
C VAL A 102 -1.94 0.23 11.06
N VAL A 103 -0.82 0.95 10.98
CA VAL A 103 -0.24 1.68 12.09
C VAL A 103 -0.63 3.15 11.94
N PHE A 104 -1.11 3.78 13.00
CA PHE A 104 -1.54 5.18 12.98
C PHE A 104 -1.20 5.88 14.30
N HIS A 105 -0.99 7.18 14.22
CA HIS A 105 -0.81 8.04 15.38
C HIS A 105 -2.14 8.20 16.13
N ASP A 106 -2.09 8.24 17.45
CA ASP A 106 -3.23 8.51 18.33
C ASP A 106 -3.93 9.79 17.86
N PRO A 107 -5.22 9.72 17.46
CA PRO A 107 -5.98 10.89 17.06
C PRO A 107 -6.22 11.88 18.20
N GLY A 108 -5.79 11.54 19.42
CA GLY A 108 -5.83 12.35 20.62
C GLY A 108 -6.79 11.74 21.62
N GLY A 109 -6.26 11.17 22.69
CA GLY A 109 -7.05 10.67 23.82
C GLY A 109 -7.46 9.21 23.72
N TRP A 110 -6.92 8.43 22.77
CA TRP A 110 -7.13 6.98 22.75
C TRP A 110 -6.14 6.22 23.65
N LEU A 111 -4.99 6.83 23.93
CA LEU A 111 -3.98 6.26 24.83
C LEU A 111 -3.82 7.14 26.07
N GLU A 112 -4.01 6.54 27.23
CA GLU A 112 -3.67 7.16 28.52
C GLU A 112 -2.25 6.76 28.90
N GLY A 113 -1.26 7.66 28.70
CA GLY A 113 0.12 7.34 29.02
C GLY A 113 1.04 8.56 29.13
N PRO A 114 2.03 8.54 30.04
CA PRO A 114 3.00 9.62 30.15
C PRO A 114 3.89 9.65 28.89
N ASN A 115 4.03 10.83 28.27
CA ASN A 115 5.02 11.06 27.21
C ASN A 115 6.43 10.78 27.76
N LYS A 116 6.95 9.56 27.55
CA LYS A 116 8.32 9.22 27.94
C LYS A 116 9.28 9.88 26.96
N LYS A 117 10.01 10.90 27.42
CA LYS A 117 11.10 11.49 26.64
C LYS A 117 12.18 10.43 26.42
N GLN A 118 12.43 10.08 25.17
CA GLN A 118 13.50 9.16 24.81
C GLN A 118 14.87 9.85 24.84
N ASN A 119 15.91 9.08 25.13
CA ASN A 119 17.30 9.52 25.05
C ASN A 119 17.86 9.21 23.65
N VAL A 120 18.86 9.95 23.17
CA VAL A 120 19.46 9.77 21.82
C VAL A 120 19.92 8.33 21.51
N VAL A 121 20.35 7.58 22.51
CA VAL A 121 20.73 6.16 22.34
C VAL A 121 19.49 5.29 22.11
N GLN A 122 18.41 5.53 22.86
CA GLN A 122 17.16 4.80 22.69
C GLN A 122 16.52 5.16 21.35
N GLU A 123 16.54 6.43 20.97
CA GLU A 123 16.09 6.88 19.66
C GLU A 123 16.88 6.20 18.54
N ALA A 124 18.20 6.10 18.67
CA ALA A 124 19.04 5.36 17.73
C ALA A 124 18.71 3.84 17.72
N LEU A 125 18.47 3.22 18.88
CA LEU A 125 18.08 1.80 19.00
C LEU A 125 16.68 1.53 18.42
N SER A 126 15.73 2.44 18.62
CA SER A 126 14.39 2.42 18.02
C SER A 126 14.48 2.62 16.51
N PHE A 127 15.32 3.54 16.04
CA PHE A 127 15.59 3.77 14.63
C PHE A 127 16.17 2.54 13.92
N ILE A 128 17.00 1.74 14.60
CA ILE A 128 17.49 0.45 14.06
C ILE A 128 16.56 -0.74 14.37
N GLY A 129 15.39 -0.50 14.96
CA GLY A 129 14.37 -1.52 15.24
C GLY A 129 14.76 -2.53 16.31
N LEU A 130 15.76 -2.21 17.15
CA LEU A 130 16.22 -3.07 18.24
C LEU A 130 15.47 -2.80 19.56
N MET A 131 14.83 -1.64 19.69
CA MET A 131 14.07 -1.24 20.88
C MET A 131 12.69 -0.69 20.47
N PRO A 132 11.62 -0.86 21.30
CA PRO A 132 10.35 -0.20 21.06
C PRO A 132 10.53 1.32 20.98
N SER A 133 9.84 1.98 20.05
CA SER A 133 9.75 3.44 20.02
C SER A 133 9.01 3.90 21.28
N GLY A 134 9.60 4.84 22.01
CA GLY A 134 9.08 5.39 23.27
C GLY A 134 8.02 6.47 23.07
N ASP A 135 7.72 6.79 21.81
CA ASP A 135 6.47 7.42 21.43
C ASP A 135 5.38 6.34 21.47
N GLU A 136 4.83 6.10 22.67
CA GLU A 136 3.62 5.29 22.94
C GLU A 136 2.36 5.92 22.28
N LYS A 137 2.50 6.53 21.09
CA LYS A 137 1.44 7.23 20.36
C LYS A 137 0.98 6.46 19.13
N ASP A 138 1.67 5.39 18.77
CA ASP A 138 1.31 4.61 17.59
C ASP A 138 0.46 3.41 17.97
N LEU A 139 -0.71 3.30 17.34
CA LEU A 139 -1.63 2.19 17.49
C LEU A 139 -1.61 1.31 16.26
N VAL A 140 -1.89 0.02 16.46
CA VAL A 140 -2.12 -0.93 15.37
C VAL A 140 -3.53 -1.49 15.48
N LYS A 141 -4.31 -1.36 14.41
CA LYS A 141 -5.68 -1.84 14.30
C LYS A 141 -5.99 -2.29 12.87
N ARG A 142 -7.10 -3.00 12.67
CA ARG A 142 -7.62 -3.36 11.34
C ARG A 142 -8.64 -2.34 10.88
N VAL A 143 -8.53 -1.90 9.63
CA VAL A 143 -9.54 -1.07 8.96
C VAL A 143 -10.76 -1.93 8.68
N ILE A 144 -11.90 -1.62 9.31
CA ILE A 144 -13.15 -2.33 9.07
C ILE A 144 -13.96 -1.63 7.99
N ALA A 145 -13.94 -0.30 7.98
CA ALA A 145 -14.63 0.51 6.98
C ALA A 145 -13.88 1.80 6.66
N VAL A 146 -14.11 2.29 5.45
CA VAL A 146 -13.47 3.49 4.89
C VAL A 146 -14.50 4.57 4.61
N GLY A 147 -14.04 5.78 4.29
CA GLY A 147 -14.91 6.91 4.01
C GLY A 147 -16.01 6.60 3.00
N GLY A 148 -17.25 6.94 3.36
CA GLY A 148 -18.44 6.64 2.58
C GLY A 148 -19.14 5.32 2.98
N ASP A 149 -18.55 4.48 3.80
CA ASP A 149 -19.24 3.31 4.35
C ASP A 149 -20.20 3.65 5.47
N THR A 150 -21.18 2.78 5.67
CA THR A 150 -21.97 2.72 6.89
C THR A 150 -21.59 1.46 7.66
N VAL A 151 -21.25 1.61 8.95
CA VAL A 151 -20.96 0.50 9.85
C VAL A 151 -21.96 0.43 10.98
N GLU A 152 -22.38 -0.78 11.32
CA GLU A 152 -23.20 -1.04 12.49
C GLU A 152 -22.95 -2.42 13.06
N CYS A 153 -23.26 -2.59 14.33
CA CYS A 153 -23.16 -3.87 15.00
C CYS A 153 -24.05 -3.85 16.25
N ARG A 154 -24.85 -4.90 16.42
CA ARG A 154 -25.89 -4.97 17.46
C ARG A 154 -25.76 -6.25 18.28
N GLY A 155 -25.84 -6.13 19.60
CA GLY A 155 -25.77 -7.26 20.53
C GLY A 155 -24.46 -8.03 20.34
N THR A 156 -24.55 -9.35 20.16
CA THR A 156 -23.40 -10.22 19.82
C THR A 156 -23.35 -10.59 18.34
N GLY A 157 -24.14 -9.91 17.51
CA GLY A 157 -24.24 -10.15 16.08
C GLY A 157 -22.98 -9.76 15.30
N PRO A 158 -22.95 -10.05 13.99
CA PRO A 158 -21.83 -9.69 13.13
C PRO A 158 -21.69 -8.18 13.01
N VAL A 159 -20.49 -7.72 12.68
CA VAL A 159 -20.30 -6.34 12.19
C VAL A 159 -20.84 -6.25 10.77
N LEU A 160 -21.66 -5.24 10.49
CA LEU A 160 -22.20 -4.97 9.16
C LEU A 160 -21.48 -3.78 8.54
N VAL A 161 -21.04 -3.94 7.29
CA VAL A 161 -20.52 -2.87 6.45
C VAL A 161 -21.44 -2.70 5.25
N ASN A 162 -22.06 -1.54 5.10
CA ASN A 162 -23.09 -1.26 4.09
C ASN A 162 -24.22 -2.33 4.08
N GLY A 163 -24.63 -2.77 5.27
CA GLY A 163 -25.67 -3.81 5.45
C GLY A 163 -25.21 -5.25 5.19
N LYS A 164 -23.93 -5.48 4.85
CA LYS A 164 -23.37 -6.82 4.65
C LYS A 164 -22.62 -7.27 5.89
N ALA A 165 -23.00 -8.43 6.42
CA ALA A 165 -22.31 -9.04 7.54
C ALA A 165 -20.87 -9.44 7.17
N LEU A 166 -19.93 -9.11 8.04
CA LEU A 166 -18.59 -9.65 7.96
C LEU A 166 -18.54 -11.06 8.53
N ASP A 167 -17.76 -11.94 7.89
CA ASP A 167 -17.28 -13.18 8.50
C ASP A 167 -16.06 -12.88 9.37
N ASP A 168 -16.20 -13.13 10.67
CA ASP A 168 -15.22 -12.80 11.70
C ASP A 168 -14.24 -13.94 12.02
N ASN A 169 -14.06 -14.93 11.14
CA ASN A 169 -13.09 -16.02 11.34
C ASN A 169 -11.62 -15.59 11.59
N TYR A 170 -11.30 -14.30 11.47
CA TYR A 170 -9.99 -13.73 11.77
C TYR A 170 -9.86 -13.14 13.19
N ILE A 171 -10.94 -13.05 13.96
CA ILE A 171 -10.88 -12.50 15.33
C ILE A 171 -10.33 -13.52 16.32
N TYR A 172 -9.97 -13.05 17.50
CA TYR A 172 -9.48 -13.92 18.57
C TYR A 172 -10.50 -15.03 18.92
N PRO A 173 -10.09 -16.31 19.01
CA PRO A 173 -11.03 -17.40 19.27
C PRO A 173 -11.82 -17.22 20.56
N GLY A 174 -13.13 -17.46 20.49
CA GLY A 174 -14.05 -17.28 21.63
C GLY A 174 -14.64 -15.87 21.77
N ASN A 175 -14.14 -14.90 20.99
CA ASN A 175 -14.72 -13.56 20.94
C ASN A 175 -15.97 -13.52 20.06
N THR A 176 -16.86 -12.59 20.39
CA THR A 176 -17.97 -12.18 19.53
C THR A 176 -17.59 -10.95 18.69
N PRO A 177 -18.14 -10.78 17.47
CA PRO A 177 -17.79 -9.67 16.59
C PRO A 177 -18.07 -8.29 17.16
N CYS A 178 -19.29 -8.10 17.67
CA CYS A 178 -19.60 -7.17 18.75
C CYS A 178 -19.49 -7.93 20.05
N SER A 179 -18.76 -7.39 21.01
CA SER A 179 -19.05 -7.68 22.41
C SER A 179 -20.37 -6.98 22.78
N SER A 180 -21.16 -7.57 23.66
CA SER A 180 -22.48 -7.04 24.06
C SER A 180 -22.39 -5.71 24.83
N ASP A 181 -21.19 -5.34 25.25
CA ASP A 181 -20.85 -4.14 26.01
C ASP A 181 -20.86 -2.85 25.17
N HIS A 182 -20.50 -2.93 23.87
CA HIS A 182 -20.33 -1.76 23.00
C HIS A 182 -20.94 -1.96 21.61
N PRO A 183 -22.28 -2.04 21.50
CA PRO A 183 -22.94 -1.91 20.22
C PRO A 183 -22.67 -0.52 19.62
N PHE A 184 -22.67 -0.43 18.29
CA PHE A 184 -22.43 0.81 17.59
C PHE A 184 -23.22 0.90 16.30
N GLY A 185 -23.39 2.12 15.82
CA GLY A 185 -24.01 2.39 14.55
C GLY A 185 -25.54 2.35 14.52
N PRO A 186 -26.12 2.67 13.35
CA PRO A 186 -25.42 2.94 12.09
C PRO A 186 -24.62 4.25 12.09
N ILE A 187 -23.32 4.15 11.78
CA ILE A 187 -22.39 5.26 11.65
C ILE A 187 -21.97 5.37 10.19
N LYS A 188 -22.15 6.55 9.60
CA LYS A 188 -21.60 6.86 8.28
C LYS A 188 -20.16 7.36 8.44
N VAL A 189 -19.18 6.59 7.97
CA VAL A 189 -17.77 6.97 8.02
C VAL A 189 -17.54 8.18 7.10
N PRO A 190 -17.07 9.33 7.61
CA PRO A 190 -16.79 10.49 6.78
C PRO A 190 -15.70 10.21 5.74
N LYS A 191 -15.72 10.93 4.61
CA LYS A 191 -14.64 10.85 3.62
C LYS A 191 -13.28 11.18 4.26
N GLY A 192 -12.22 10.47 3.86
CA GLY A 192 -10.89 10.64 4.44
C GLY A 192 -10.78 10.16 5.89
N ARG A 193 -11.74 9.36 6.39
CA ARG A 193 -11.68 8.74 7.72
C ARG A 193 -11.91 7.24 7.65
N LEU A 194 -11.50 6.56 8.71
CA LEU A 194 -11.49 5.10 8.86
C LEU A 194 -12.21 4.71 10.15
N TRP A 195 -12.96 3.61 10.10
CA TRP A 195 -13.44 2.90 11.29
C TRP A 195 -12.55 1.68 11.52
N MET A 196 -11.90 1.60 12.67
CA MET A 196 -10.85 0.62 12.94
C MET A 196 -11.14 -0.17 14.21
N MET A 197 -10.88 -1.47 14.16
CA MET A 197 -11.12 -2.39 15.27
C MET A 197 -9.93 -3.32 15.47
N GLY A 198 -9.71 -3.74 16.71
CA GLY A 198 -8.76 -4.79 17.04
C GLY A 198 -9.31 -6.18 16.71
N ASP A 199 -8.43 -7.10 16.37
CA ASP A 199 -8.82 -8.50 16.14
C ASP A 199 -9.12 -9.23 17.46
N HIS A 200 -8.52 -8.79 18.57
CA HIS A 200 -8.94 -9.17 19.92
C HIS A 200 -10.09 -8.26 20.37
N ARG A 201 -11.29 -8.49 19.81
CA ARG A 201 -12.47 -7.61 19.97
C ARG A 201 -12.81 -7.22 21.41
N GLN A 202 -12.60 -8.09 22.39
CA GLN A 202 -12.93 -7.88 23.82
C GLN A 202 -11.79 -7.21 24.60
N ASP A 203 -10.60 -7.09 24.00
CA ASP A 203 -9.39 -6.56 24.62
C ASP A 203 -8.78 -5.44 23.75
N SER A 204 -9.66 -4.65 23.13
CA SER A 204 -9.27 -3.60 22.19
C SER A 204 -10.12 -2.34 22.38
N ALA A 205 -9.52 -1.33 23.01
CA ALA A 205 -10.01 0.04 23.02
C ALA A 205 -9.78 0.68 21.64
N ASP A 206 -10.76 0.54 20.74
CA ASP A 206 -10.69 1.01 19.35
C ASP A 206 -11.85 1.95 19.01
N SER A 207 -12.22 2.09 17.73
CA SER A 207 -13.28 3.02 17.31
C SER A 207 -14.58 2.87 18.09
N ARG A 208 -14.91 1.66 18.55
CA ARG A 208 -16.12 1.38 19.33
C ARG A 208 -16.15 2.11 20.67
N TYR A 209 -14.99 2.26 21.30
CA TYR A 209 -14.82 2.80 22.64
C TYR A 209 -14.62 4.32 22.65
N HIS A 210 -14.15 4.90 21.55
CA HIS A 210 -13.81 6.32 21.43
C HIS A 210 -14.79 7.10 20.57
N GLN A 211 -16.08 6.72 20.58
CA GLN A 211 -17.12 7.39 19.77
C GLN A 211 -17.35 8.86 20.15
N ASP A 212 -16.98 9.24 21.36
CA ASP A 212 -16.97 10.61 21.86
C ASP A 212 -15.88 11.48 21.22
N ILE A 213 -14.83 10.86 20.64
CA ILE A 213 -13.71 11.53 19.98
C ILE A 213 -13.85 11.33 18.47
N ASP A 214 -14.22 12.38 17.74
CA ASP A 214 -14.42 12.35 16.28
C ASP A 214 -15.34 11.21 15.77
N GLY A 215 -16.34 10.82 16.58
CA GLY A 215 -17.24 9.72 16.24
C GLY A 215 -16.55 8.36 16.21
N GLY A 216 -15.40 8.20 16.88
CA GLY A 216 -14.59 6.97 16.90
C GLY A 216 -13.81 6.74 15.60
N THR A 217 -13.90 7.65 14.63
CA THR A 217 -13.22 7.49 13.36
C THR A 217 -11.84 8.11 13.39
N VAL A 218 -10.91 7.63 12.56
CA VAL A 218 -9.55 8.16 12.48
C VAL A 218 -9.28 8.72 11.10
N SER A 219 -8.65 9.90 11.01
CA SER A 219 -8.27 10.49 9.74
C SER A 219 -7.22 9.64 9.02
N VAL A 220 -7.35 9.48 7.70
CA VAL A 220 -6.33 8.80 6.86
C VAL A 220 -4.95 9.45 6.98
N ASN A 221 -4.90 10.75 7.31
CA ASN A 221 -3.65 11.49 7.49
C ASN A 221 -2.90 11.11 8.77
N GLN A 222 -3.55 10.43 9.73
CA GLN A 222 -2.88 9.90 10.92
C GLN A 222 -2.25 8.52 10.66
N VAL A 223 -2.50 7.91 9.49
CA VAL A 223 -1.99 6.59 9.16
C VAL A 223 -0.53 6.70 8.74
N VAL A 224 0.32 5.99 9.48
CA VAL A 224 1.76 5.88 9.22
C VAL A 224 2.02 4.93 8.05
N GLY A 225 1.27 3.84 7.97
CA GLY A 225 1.36 2.89 6.86
C GLY A 225 0.67 1.56 7.13
N ARG A 226 0.73 0.66 6.14
CA ARG A 226 0.13 -0.68 6.20
C ARG A 226 1.13 -1.69 6.74
N ALA A 227 0.74 -2.45 7.76
CA ALA A 227 1.48 -3.62 8.21
C ALA A 227 1.31 -4.76 7.21
N ILE A 228 2.43 -5.29 6.68
CA ILE A 228 2.42 -6.31 5.63
C ILE A 228 3.01 -7.66 6.08
N VAL A 229 3.93 -7.65 7.04
CA VAL A 229 4.69 -8.83 7.45
C VAL A 229 5.00 -8.75 8.95
N VAL A 230 4.87 -9.87 9.66
CA VAL A 230 5.53 -10.10 10.96
C VAL A 230 6.94 -10.59 10.67
N ALA A 231 7.97 -9.78 10.94
CA ALA A 231 9.37 -10.10 10.60
C ALA A 231 10.15 -10.74 11.77
N TRP A 232 9.67 -10.59 13.00
CA TRP A 232 10.28 -11.18 14.20
C TRP A 232 9.20 -11.50 15.24
N PRO A 233 9.34 -12.57 16.05
CA PRO A 233 10.44 -13.56 16.06
C PRO A 233 10.44 -14.45 14.81
N VAL A 234 11.61 -15.00 14.45
CA VAL A 234 11.79 -15.77 13.19
C VAL A 234 10.86 -16.98 13.06
N ASN A 235 10.47 -17.59 14.18
CA ASN A 235 9.51 -18.70 14.22
C ASN A 235 8.05 -18.27 13.99
N ARG A 236 7.79 -16.96 13.90
CA ARG A 236 6.48 -16.36 13.63
C ARG A 236 6.48 -15.46 12.40
N TRP A 237 7.44 -15.67 11.51
CA TRP A 237 7.45 -14.97 10.23
C TRP A 237 6.18 -15.32 9.44
N ALA A 238 5.35 -14.30 9.18
CA ALA A 238 4.09 -14.45 8.46
C ALA A 238 3.77 -13.18 7.67
N THR A 239 3.02 -13.34 6.58
CA THR A 239 2.39 -12.20 5.90
C THR A 239 1.08 -11.82 6.60
N LEU A 240 0.60 -10.60 6.37
CA LEU A 240 -0.67 -10.08 6.89
C LEU A 240 -1.68 -9.94 5.74
N PRO A 241 -2.31 -11.03 5.29
CA PRO A 241 -3.31 -10.97 4.24
C PRO A 241 -4.59 -10.29 4.71
N ILE A 242 -5.36 -9.79 3.74
CA ILE A 242 -6.70 -9.25 3.98
C ILE A 242 -7.68 -10.44 4.09
N PRO A 243 -8.46 -10.55 5.19
CA PRO A 243 -9.46 -11.60 5.34
C PRO A 243 -10.49 -11.59 4.21
N GLY A 244 -10.91 -12.76 3.75
CA GLY A 244 -11.79 -12.92 2.59
C GLY A 244 -13.12 -12.16 2.69
N THR A 245 -13.63 -11.95 3.91
CA THR A 245 -14.84 -11.16 4.15
C THR A 245 -14.78 -9.74 3.57
N PHE A 246 -13.58 -9.15 3.47
CA PHE A 246 -13.40 -7.80 2.95
C PHE A 246 -13.33 -7.72 1.41
N GLN A 247 -13.32 -8.87 0.73
CA GLN A 247 -13.39 -8.95 -0.73
C GLN A 247 -14.84 -8.91 -1.25
N GLN A 248 -15.83 -8.90 -0.35
CA GLN A 248 -17.23 -8.73 -0.72
C GLN A 248 -17.45 -7.39 -1.44
N ASN A 249 -18.41 -7.36 -2.38
CA ASN A 249 -18.79 -6.11 -3.03
C ASN A 249 -19.61 -5.24 -2.07
N PHE A 250 -18.98 -4.28 -1.39
CA PHE A 250 -19.65 -3.34 -0.48
C PHE A 250 -20.28 -2.13 -1.17
N ALA A 251 -20.51 -2.16 -2.49
CA ALA A 251 -21.22 -1.06 -3.17
C ALA A 251 -22.53 -0.77 -2.45
N SER A 252 -22.71 0.49 -2.03
CA SER A 252 -23.87 0.92 -1.25
C SER A 252 -25.16 0.54 -1.99
N THR A 253 -26.02 -0.24 -1.34
CA THR A 253 -27.39 -0.53 -1.77
C THR A 253 -28.28 0.71 -1.63
N ALA A 254 -27.86 1.83 -2.22
CA ALA A 254 -28.65 3.05 -2.32
C ALA A 254 -29.73 2.98 -3.42
N ALA A 255 -29.92 1.83 -4.06
CA ALA A 255 -30.93 1.61 -5.09
C ALA A 255 -31.97 0.61 -4.59
N GLY A 256 -32.97 1.07 -3.83
CA GLY A 256 -34.00 0.20 -3.29
C GLY A 256 -35.19 0.87 -2.63
N VAL A 257 -35.46 2.15 -2.90
CA VAL A 257 -36.77 2.76 -2.63
C VAL A 257 -37.13 3.63 -3.83
N ALA A 258 -37.55 3.00 -4.92
CA ALA A 258 -38.35 3.71 -5.91
C ALA A 258 -39.75 3.88 -5.30
N PRO A 259 -40.30 5.11 -5.19
CA PRO A 259 -41.69 5.28 -4.80
C PRO A 259 -42.58 4.56 -5.83
N PRO A 260 -43.71 3.95 -5.42
CA PRO A 260 -44.62 3.31 -6.36
C PRO A 260 -45.13 4.39 -7.31
N ALA A 261 -44.73 4.31 -8.57
CA ALA A 261 -45.30 5.13 -9.62
C ALA A 261 -46.79 4.79 -9.71
N LEU A 262 -47.64 5.71 -9.28
CA LEU A 262 -49.08 5.68 -9.49
C LEU A 262 -49.35 5.49 -10.98
N ALA A 263 -49.81 4.30 -11.36
CA ALA A 263 -50.33 4.03 -12.69
C ALA A 263 -51.63 4.81 -12.88
N VAL A 264 -51.56 5.97 -13.53
CA VAL A 264 -52.75 6.66 -14.05
C VAL A 264 -53.22 5.89 -15.27
N ALA A 265 -54.25 5.07 -15.11
CA ALA A 265 -54.94 4.40 -16.20
C ALA A 265 -55.64 5.44 -17.08
N GLY A 266 -55.12 5.64 -18.30
CA GLY A 266 -55.75 6.47 -19.32
C GLY A 266 -57.03 5.83 -19.85
N VAL A 267 -58.16 6.51 -19.67
CA VAL A 267 -59.44 6.17 -20.29
C VAL A 267 -59.38 6.54 -21.77
N LEU A 268 -59.42 5.54 -22.66
CA LEU A 268 -59.61 5.74 -24.10
C LEU A 268 -61.11 5.93 -24.41
N PRO A 269 -61.55 6.98 -25.13
CA PRO A 269 -62.92 7.05 -25.61
C PRO A 269 -63.08 6.22 -26.89
N ILE A 270 -63.93 5.19 -26.82
CA ILE A 270 -64.37 4.39 -27.96
C ILE A 270 -65.30 5.26 -28.83
N ALA A 271 -64.76 5.82 -29.91
CA ALA A 271 -65.56 6.47 -30.95
C ALA A 271 -66.18 5.40 -31.87
N TRP A 272 -67.41 4.99 -31.58
CA TRP A 272 -68.14 4.02 -32.39
C TRP A 272 -68.66 4.68 -33.69
N ARG A 273 -67.96 4.39 -34.79
CA ARG A 273 -68.28 4.83 -36.16
C ARG A 273 -69.45 4.02 -36.72
N ARG A 274 -70.68 4.49 -36.53
CA ARG A 274 -71.89 3.89 -37.15
C ARG A 274 -71.96 4.27 -38.64
N ARG A 275 -71.48 3.38 -39.51
CA ARG A 275 -71.68 3.47 -40.97
C ARG A 275 -73.15 3.20 -41.32
N ARG A 276 -73.75 4.14 -42.04
CA ARG A 276 -75.03 3.98 -42.75
C ARG A 276 -74.92 2.83 -43.76
N ARG A 277 -75.88 1.89 -43.72
CA ARG A 277 -76.21 1.01 -44.85
C ARG A 277 -77.61 1.38 -45.30
N GLY A 278 -77.73 1.80 -46.55
CA GLY A 278 -78.98 1.85 -47.27
C GLY A 278 -79.15 0.61 -48.15
N ALA A 279 -80.41 0.43 -48.60
CA ALA A 279 -80.91 -0.54 -49.59
C ALA A 279 -81.17 -1.96 -49.04
N ARG A 280 -82.29 -2.65 -49.30
CA ARG A 280 -83.37 -2.58 -50.32
C ARG A 280 -84.70 -3.00 -49.64
N GLY A 281 -85.90 -2.66 -50.12
CA GLY A 281 -86.44 -3.04 -51.44
C GLY A 281 -86.82 -4.52 -51.38
#